data_AF-A0A7V4CWC7-F1
#
_entry.id   AF-A0A7V4CWC7-F1
#
_cell.length_a   1.000
_cell.length_b   1.000
_cell.length_c   1.000
_cell.angle_alpha   90.00
_cell.angle_beta   90.00
_cell.angle_gamma   90.00
#
_symmetry.space_group_name_H-M   'P 1'
#
loop_
_entity.id
_entity.type
_entity.pdbx_description
1 polymer ?
#
loop_
_entity_poly.entity_id
_entity_poly.type
_entity_poly.pdbx_seq_one_letter_code
_entity_poly.pdbx_strand_id
1 'polypeptide(L)'
;MVVRLLAKGTAHIVVGARLLSKGARPLLSCGEEARDVTADRSYPIVRHPAPGRRSSILVSVPHFGTEPLPDVSREDYREAWFETFAYGFADTFAADLYGDLHEHGATVVAAPFSRMFVDVNRRRDDFEHVDGEVRSRRGVVRTHTMRGVPIFARPLTPGEVEERLRRLYDPYYAALDRLLAGLHAAWGHAILLDGHTGSPRRMRDHQVIIGTCHASTCAPAVSAAVAAVFRRHGFEVHENVSGYTGGNIVARYGRPRTHRVHALQLEINASLLMADSREDFIARVSLGERPERAEENVARIRRCLQEVLAVLPAAVRGPSGRHSPVDAR
;
A
#
# COMPACT_ATOMS: atom_id res chain seq x y z
N MET A 1 -14.34 -37.62 12.69
CA MET A 1 -14.96 -38.80 12.05
C MET A 1 -14.20 -39.06 10.76
N VAL A 2 -13.47 -40.18 10.68
CA VAL A 2 -12.60 -40.52 9.55
C VAL A 2 -13.45 -40.99 8.37
N VAL A 3 -13.25 -40.41 7.18
CA VAL A 3 -13.85 -40.93 5.95
C VAL A 3 -12.78 -41.06 4.86
N ARG A 4 -12.58 -42.32 4.44
CA ARG A 4 -11.78 -42.76 3.30
C ARG A 4 -12.33 -42.18 1.99
N LEU A 5 -11.43 -41.77 1.10
CA LEU A 5 -11.71 -41.45 -0.30
C LEU A 5 -12.06 -42.71 -1.10
N LEU A 6 -13.18 -42.67 -1.83
CA LEU A 6 -13.36 -43.40 -3.09
C LEU A 6 -14.09 -42.52 -4.12
N ALA A 7 -13.42 -42.36 -5.26
CA ALA A 7 -13.87 -42.16 -6.64
C ALA A 7 -15.08 -41.26 -7.01
N LYS A 8 -14.74 -40.28 -7.88
CA LYS A 8 -15.48 -39.77 -9.07
C LYS A 8 -17.00 -39.55 -8.94
N GLY A 9 -17.38 -38.28 -8.83
CA GLY A 9 -18.74 -37.83 -9.13
C GLY A 9 -18.93 -36.36 -8.82
N THR A 10 -19.43 -35.62 -9.80
CA THR A 10 -19.81 -34.20 -9.81
C THR A 10 -20.34 -33.68 -8.46
N ALA A 11 -19.68 -32.69 -7.86
CA ALA A 11 -20.17 -32.04 -6.65
C ALA A 11 -21.20 -30.95 -7.01
N HIS A 12 -22.48 -31.26 -6.81
CA HIS A 12 -23.53 -30.26 -6.67
C HIS A 12 -23.48 -29.71 -5.24
N ILE A 13 -23.17 -28.42 -5.07
CA ILE A 13 -23.33 -27.75 -3.78
C ILE A 13 -24.80 -27.36 -3.65
N VAL A 14 -25.52 -28.10 -2.82
CA VAL A 14 -26.88 -27.75 -2.37
C VAL A 14 -26.73 -26.76 -1.22
N VAL A 15 -27.03 -25.48 -1.46
CA VAL A 15 -27.19 -24.50 -0.38
C VAL A 15 -28.64 -24.56 0.09
N GLY A 16 -28.86 -25.15 1.27
CA GLY A 16 -30.16 -25.19 1.92
C GLY A 16 -30.61 -23.80 2.33
N ALA A 17 -31.72 -23.34 1.76
CA ALA A 17 -32.43 -22.15 2.23
C ALA A 17 -33.07 -22.43 3.59
N ARG A 18 -32.63 -21.73 4.64
CA ARG A 18 -33.40 -21.58 5.88
C ARG A 18 -34.14 -20.26 5.82
N LEU A 19 -35.47 -20.34 5.70
CA LEU A 19 -36.36 -19.25 6.11
C LEU A 19 -36.19 -19.05 7.62
N LEU A 20 -35.83 -17.84 8.03
CA LEU A 20 -36.02 -17.38 9.41
C LEU A 20 -37.12 -16.32 9.41
N SER A 21 -38.12 -16.62 10.24
CA SER A 21 -39.36 -15.89 10.45
C SER A 21 -39.14 -14.52 11.09
N LYS A 22 -40.09 -13.62 10.80
CA LYS A 22 -40.25 -12.29 11.40
C LYS A 22 -40.32 -12.38 12.93
N GLY A 23 -39.46 -11.62 13.61
CA GLY A 23 -39.51 -11.39 15.05
C GLY A 23 -38.93 -10.00 15.37
N ALA A 24 -39.75 -9.16 16.00
CA ALA A 24 -39.47 -7.76 16.31
C ALA A 24 -38.23 -7.55 17.19
N ARG A 25 -37.48 -6.46 16.94
CA ARG A 25 -36.42 -5.96 17.83
C ARG A 25 -36.99 -4.86 18.74
N PRO A 26 -36.68 -4.83 20.05
CA PRO A 26 -37.00 -3.70 20.89
C PRO A 26 -36.01 -2.55 20.64
N LEU A 27 -36.56 -1.33 20.69
CA LEU A 27 -35.84 -0.06 20.70
C LEU A 27 -35.00 0.06 21.98
N LEU A 28 -33.70 0.30 21.83
CA LEU A 28 -32.87 0.94 22.84
C LEU A 28 -32.18 2.12 22.17
N SER A 29 -32.61 3.33 22.56
CA SER A 29 -31.94 4.57 22.25
C SER A 29 -30.76 4.77 23.20
N CYS A 30 -29.57 5.01 22.66
CA CYS A 30 -28.60 5.91 23.27
C CYS A 30 -27.73 6.46 22.14
N GLY A 31 -27.65 7.79 22.09
CA GLY A 31 -27.12 8.54 20.97
C GLY A 31 -25.62 8.40 20.80
N GLU A 32 -25.20 8.31 19.54
CA GLU A 32 -24.03 8.98 19.00
C GLU A 32 -24.44 9.44 17.60
N GLU A 33 -24.32 10.74 17.35
CA GLU A 33 -24.60 11.34 16.05
C GLU A 33 -23.80 10.60 14.97
N ALA A 34 -24.51 9.97 14.03
CA ALA A 34 -23.94 9.51 12.80
C ALA A 34 -23.43 10.75 12.04
N ARG A 35 -22.17 11.10 12.25
CA ARG A 35 -21.47 12.06 11.40
C ARG A 35 -21.52 11.52 9.99
N ASP A 36 -22.04 12.30 9.07
CA ASP A 36 -21.93 12.06 7.65
C ASP A 36 -20.44 12.07 7.26
N VAL A 37 -19.85 10.88 7.13
CA VAL A 37 -18.40 10.67 6.89
C VAL A 37 -18.04 10.85 5.40
N THR A 38 -18.98 11.23 4.54
CA THR A 38 -18.78 11.18 3.08
C THR A 38 -18.40 12.51 2.43
N ALA A 39 -18.42 13.63 3.16
CA ALA A 39 -18.30 14.98 2.56
C ALA A 39 -16.97 15.73 2.79
N ASP A 40 -16.02 15.22 3.60
CA ASP A 40 -14.73 15.88 3.81
C ASP A 40 -13.59 14.89 4.05
N ARG A 41 -13.01 14.36 2.97
CA ARG A 41 -11.75 13.60 3.03
C ARG A 41 -10.81 14.14 1.98
N SER A 42 -9.81 14.90 2.42
CA SER A 42 -8.71 15.34 1.56
C SER A 42 -8.03 14.14 0.93
N TYR A 43 -7.96 14.08 -0.40
CA TYR A 43 -7.19 13.08 -1.15
C TYR A 43 -5.95 13.74 -1.79
N PRO A 44 -4.75 13.13 -1.68
CA PRO A 44 -4.44 11.95 -0.88
C PRO A 44 -4.49 12.24 0.64
N ILE A 45 -4.49 11.19 1.46
CA ILE A 45 -4.30 11.35 2.91
C ILE A 45 -2.89 11.87 3.12
N VAL A 46 -2.74 13.00 3.81
CA VAL A 46 -1.44 13.53 4.23
C VAL A 46 -1.45 13.75 5.73
N ARG A 47 -0.51 13.12 6.44
CA ARG A 47 -0.33 13.28 7.89
C ARG A 47 1.06 13.82 8.18
N HIS A 48 1.12 14.91 8.92
CA HIS A 48 2.37 15.55 9.31
C HIS A 48 2.71 15.26 10.78
N PRO A 49 4.01 15.12 11.12
CA PRO A 49 4.43 15.13 12.51
C PRO A 49 4.15 16.48 13.16
N ALA A 50 4.02 16.46 14.49
CA ALA A 50 4.07 17.66 15.31
C ALA A 50 5.36 18.46 14.98
N PRO A 51 5.32 19.80 14.96
CA PRO A 51 6.43 20.64 14.49
C PRO A 51 7.81 20.28 15.07
N GLY A 52 7.91 19.99 16.37
CA GLY A 52 9.17 19.65 17.04
C GLY A 52 9.71 18.24 16.77
N ARG A 53 9.01 17.42 15.97
CA ARG A 53 9.40 16.02 15.67
C ARG A 53 9.64 15.76 14.18
N ARG A 54 9.52 16.79 13.33
CA ARG A 54 9.66 16.63 11.87
C ARG A 54 11.07 16.20 11.48
N SER A 55 11.16 15.31 10.50
CA SER A 55 12.40 14.84 9.88
C SER A 55 12.36 15.03 8.35
N SER A 56 13.48 14.75 7.67
CA SER A 56 13.60 14.77 6.21
C SER A 56 12.93 13.58 5.50
N ILE A 57 12.12 12.79 6.21
CA ILE A 57 11.55 11.53 5.71
C ILE A 57 10.09 11.73 5.28
N LEU A 58 9.80 11.33 4.04
CA LEU A 58 8.46 11.07 3.53
C LEU A 58 8.24 9.57 3.44
N VAL A 59 7.16 9.08 4.04
CA VAL A 59 6.65 7.73 3.84
C VAL A 59 5.49 7.79 2.85
N SER A 60 5.65 7.12 1.72
CA SER A 60 4.60 6.90 0.72
C SER A 60 3.99 5.52 0.94
N VAL A 61 2.67 5.44 1.05
CA VAL A 61 1.93 4.18 1.20
C VAL A 61 0.88 4.10 0.08
N PRO A 62 1.28 3.74 -1.14
CA PRO A 62 0.45 3.87 -2.34
C PRO A 62 -0.70 2.86 -2.39
N HIS A 63 -0.61 1.75 -1.66
CA HIS A 63 -1.65 0.70 -1.60
C HIS A 63 -2.25 0.59 -0.18
N PHE A 64 -2.39 1.74 0.48
CA PHE A 64 -2.80 1.84 1.87
C PHE A 64 -4.22 1.31 2.12
N GLY A 65 -5.16 1.70 1.28
CA GLY A 65 -6.58 1.48 1.55
C GLY A 65 -7.25 0.44 0.67
N THR A 66 -8.40 -0.01 1.16
CA THR A 66 -9.28 -1.00 0.54
C THR A 66 -10.62 -0.37 0.12
N GLU A 67 -10.77 0.95 0.23
CA GLU A 67 -12.05 1.60 -0.08
C GLU A 67 -12.33 1.47 -1.59
N PRO A 68 -13.56 1.12 -1.98
CA PRO A 68 -14.00 1.28 -3.36
C PRO A 68 -14.05 2.77 -3.73
N LEU A 69 -14.07 3.07 -5.03
CA LEU A 69 -14.38 4.43 -5.46
C LEU A 69 -15.87 4.74 -5.16
N PRO A 70 -16.21 5.93 -4.64
CA PRO A 70 -17.60 6.27 -4.29
C PRO A 70 -18.59 6.20 -5.46
N ASP A 71 -18.09 6.38 -6.69
CA ASP A 71 -18.84 6.37 -7.94
C ASP A 71 -18.85 5.00 -8.64
N VAL A 72 -18.31 3.95 -8.01
CA VAL A 72 -18.35 2.57 -8.54
C VAL A 72 -19.26 1.71 -7.67
N SER A 73 -20.24 1.09 -8.31
CA SER A 73 -21.24 0.23 -7.69
C SER A 73 -21.04 -1.25 -8.08
N ARG A 74 -21.83 -2.14 -7.47
CA ARG A 74 -21.87 -3.56 -7.84
C ARG A 74 -22.18 -3.80 -9.33
N GLU A 75 -23.03 -2.96 -9.92
CA GLU A 75 -23.50 -3.07 -11.31
C GLU A 75 -22.39 -2.81 -12.32
N ASP A 76 -21.36 -2.08 -11.92
CA ASP A 76 -20.20 -1.79 -12.76
C ASP A 76 -19.26 -3.00 -12.94
N TYR A 77 -19.46 -4.08 -12.19
CA TYR A 77 -18.59 -5.26 -12.21
C TYR A 77 -19.22 -6.48 -12.86
N ARG A 78 -18.43 -7.11 -13.73
CA ARG A 78 -18.78 -8.39 -14.35
C ARG A 78 -18.75 -9.56 -13.37
N GLU A 79 -17.86 -9.53 -12.39
CA GLU A 79 -17.67 -10.61 -11.40
C GLU A 79 -18.01 -10.13 -9.97
N ALA A 80 -18.89 -10.87 -9.27
CA ALA A 80 -19.39 -10.49 -7.95
C ALA A 80 -18.34 -10.32 -6.87
N TRP A 81 -17.27 -11.08 -6.99
CA TRP A 81 -16.20 -11.09 -6.01
C TRP A 81 -15.41 -9.78 -6.01
N PHE A 82 -15.43 -8.99 -7.10
CA PHE A 82 -14.66 -7.75 -7.19
C PHE A 82 -15.14 -6.64 -6.25
N GLU A 83 -16.40 -6.69 -5.81
CA GLU A 83 -16.93 -5.77 -4.80
C GLU A 83 -16.27 -5.98 -3.42
N THR A 84 -16.06 -7.25 -3.04
CA THR A 84 -15.47 -7.61 -1.73
C THR A 84 -13.96 -7.82 -1.78
N PHE A 85 -13.38 -7.95 -2.98
CA PHE A 85 -11.96 -8.28 -3.17
C PHE A 85 -11.00 -7.07 -3.12
N ALA A 86 -11.47 -5.90 -2.68
CA ALA A 86 -10.58 -4.75 -2.49
C ALA A 86 -9.41 -5.06 -1.54
N TYR A 87 -9.63 -5.94 -0.54
CA TYR A 87 -8.57 -6.50 0.32
C TYR A 87 -7.56 -7.38 -0.45
N GLY A 88 -8.02 -8.14 -1.46
CA GLY A 88 -7.12 -8.97 -2.27
C GLY A 88 -6.25 -8.17 -3.24
N PHE A 89 -6.53 -6.88 -3.42
CA PHE A 89 -5.71 -5.95 -4.18
C PHE A 89 -4.98 -4.91 -3.33
N ALA A 90 -5.30 -4.77 -2.05
CA ALA A 90 -4.55 -3.90 -1.15
C ALA A 90 -3.29 -4.59 -0.63
N ASP A 91 -2.38 -3.78 -0.11
CA ASP A 91 -1.27 -4.27 0.67
C ASP A 91 -1.82 -4.54 2.08
N THR A 92 -2.08 -5.82 2.39
CA THR A 92 -2.72 -6.25 3.63
C THR A 92 -1.99 -5.73 4.87
N PHE A 93 -2.71 -4.98 5.70
CA PHE A 93 -2.21 -4.34 6.92
C PHE A 93 -1.15 -3.24 6.70
N ALA A 94 -1.00 -2.72 5.47
CA ALA A 94 -0.12 -1.58 5.22
C ALA A 94 -0.50 -0.35 6.06
N ALA A 95 -1.80 -0.08 6.22
CA ALA A 95 -2.28 1.00 7.09
C ALA A 95 -1.81 0.84 8.54
N ASP A 96 -1.75 -0.40 9.04
CA ASP A 96 -1.35 -0.70 10.40
C ASP A 96 0.16 -0.64 10.64
N LEU A 97 0.97 -0.83 9.58
CA LEU A 97 2.42 -0.71 9.67
C LEU A 97 2.89 0.73 9.49
N TYR A 98 2.30 1.45 8.54
CA TYR A 98 2.84 2.73 8.05
C TYR A 98 1.99 3.95 8.41
N GLY A 99 0.70 3.77 8.75
CA GLY A 99 -0.28 4.87 8.83
C GLY A 99 -0.06 5.89 9.93
N ASP A 100 0.63 5.51 11.00
CA ASP A 100 0.91 6.35 12.17
C ASP A 100 2.40 6.73 12.30
N LEU A 101 3.22 6.48 11.27
CA LEU A 101 4.63 6.87 11.27
C LEU A 101 4.87 8.39 11.37
N HIS A 102 3.83 9.20 11.18
CA HIS A 102 3.84 10.62 11.49
C HIS A 102 3.98 10.93 12.98
N GLU A 103 3.51 10.04 13.85
CA GLU A 103 3.76 10.08 15.28
C GLU A 103 5.21 9.72 15.62
N HIS A 104 6.04 9.36 14.63
CA HIS A 104 7.46 9.05 14.79
C HIS A 104 8.37 9.94 13.93
N GLY A 105 7.83 11.06 13.43
CA GLY A 105 8.62 12.12 12.81
C GLY A 105 8.69 12.10 11.28
N ALA A 106 8.08 11.13 10.61
CA ALA A 106 7.97 11.13 9.15
C ALA A 106 6.71 11.85 8.66
N THR A 107 6.75 12.55 7.53
CA THR A 107 5.48 12.89 6.85
C THR A 107 4.94 11.62 6.18
N VAL A 108 3.64 11.34 6.27
CA VAL A 108 3.02 10.16 5.64
C VAL A 108 2.03 10.63 4.56
N VAL A 109 2.12 10.04 3.37
CA VAL A 109 1.15 10.21 2.28
C VAL A 109 0.60 8.86 1.83
N ALA A 110 -0.72 8.75 1.72
CA ALA A 110 -1.40 7.46 1.49
C ALA A 110 -2.63 7.58 0.59
N ALA A 111 -2.92 6.52 -0.16
CA ALA A 111 -4.11 6.41 -0.99
C ALA A 111 -5.20 5.57 -0.27
N PRO A 112 -6.36 6.15 0.11
CA PRO A 112 -7.43 5.41 0.79
C PRO A 112 -8.16 4.41 -0.11
N PHE A 113 -8.09 4.58 -1.44
CA PHE A 113 -8.78 3.71 -2.39
C PHE A 113 -7.92 2.52 -2.79
N SER A 114 -8.58 1.40 -3.09
CA SER A 114 -7.89 0.21 -3.59
C SER A 114 -7.11 0.51 -4.89
N ARG A 115 -5.86 0.05 -4.97
CA ARG A 115 -5.02 0.16 -6.19
C ARG A 115 -5.63 -0.51 -7.42
N MET A 116 -6.66 -1.33 -7.24
CA MET A 116 -7.40 -1.95 -8.34
C MET A 116 -7.97 -0.91 -9.31
N PHE A 117 -8.39 0.25 -8.78
CA PHE A 117 -8.95 1.33 -9.58
C PHE A 117 -7.89 2.20 -10.23
N VAL A 118 -6.93 2.65 -9.42
CA VAL A 118 -5.76 3.41 -9.85
C VAL A 118 -4.57 3.00 -8.98
N ASP A 119 -3.59 2.35 -9.60
CA ASP A 119 -2.33 1.97 -8.97
C ASP A 119 -1.32 3.10 -9.13
N VAL A 120 -1.22 3.97 -8.12
CA VAL A 120 -0.32 5.13 -8.14
C VAL A 120 1.17 4.73 -8.13
N ASN A 121 1.51 3.45 -7.90
CA ASN A 121 2.88 2.95 -8.04
C ASN A 121 3.18 2.35 -9.44
N ARG A 122 2.33 2.63 -10.43
CA ARG A 122 2.59 2.42 -11.86
C ARG A 122 2.90 3.73 -12.59
N ARG A 123 3.44 3.61 -13.80
CA ARG A 123 3.53 4.78 -14.69
C ARG A 123 2.13 5.20 -15.10
N ARG A 124 1.89 6.50 -15.23
CA ARG A 124 0.60 7.08 -15.63
C ARG A 124 0.09 6.52 -16.96
N ASP A 125 0.99 6.12 -17.85
CA ASP A 125 0.74 5.59 -19.20
C ASP A 125 0.85 4.05 -19.28
N ASP A 126 0.92 3.35 -18.14
CA ASP A 126 1.04 1.88 -18.11
C ASP A 126 -0.30 1.21 -18.45
N PHE A 127 -0.67 1.23 -19.73
CA PHE A 127 -1.80 0.52 -20.32
C PHE A 127 -1.68 0.48 -21.85
N GLU A 128 -2.47 -0.39 -22.48
CA GLU A 128 -2.53 -0.53 -23.94
C GLU A 128 -3.90 -0.11 -24.46
N HIS A 129 -3.98 0.24 -25.74
CA HIS A 129 -5.24 0.42 -26.46
C HIS A 129 -5.43 -0.75 -27.43
N VAL A 130 -6.58 -1.42 -27.35
CA VAL A 130 -6.96 -2.53 -28.25
C VAL A 130 -8.37 -2.24 -28.75
N ASP A 131 -8.55 -2.13 -30.06
CA ASP A 131 -9.84 -1.88 -30.71
C ASP A 131 -10.61 -0.66 -30.14
N GLY A 132 -9.89 0.39 -29.75
CA GLY A 132 -10.47 1.62 -29.18
C GLY A 132 -10.72 1.57 -27.67
N GLU A 133 -10.42 0.45 -27.01
CA GLU A 133 -10.63 0.24 -25.58
C GLU A 133 -9.31 0.20 -24.80
N VAL A 134 -9.34 0.62 -23.53
CA VAL A 134 -8.17 0.52 -22.66
C VAL A 134 -8.04 -0.90 -22.10
N ARG A 135 -6.91 -1.54 -22.39
CA ARG A 135 -6.58 -2.88 -21.91
C ARG A 135 -5.37 -2.84 -20.98
N SER A 136 -5.57 -3.31 -19.75
CA SER A 136 -4.50 -3.41 -18.76
C SER A 136 -4.76 -4.53 -17.76
N ARG A 137 -3.75 -5.40 -17.59
CA ARG A 137 -3.78 -6.53 -16.64
C ARG A 137 -3.02 -6.25 -15.34
N ARG A 138 -2.05 -5.34 -15.39
CA ARG A 138 -1.12 -5.00 -14.28
C ARG A 138 -0.80 -3.52 -14.19
N GLY A 139 -1.30 -2.73 -15.14
CA GLY A 139 -0.97 -1.32 -15.28
C GLY A 139 -1.76 -0.42 -14.34
N VAL A 140 -1.69 0.88 -14.58
CA VAL A 140 -2.21 1.92 -13.66
C VAL A 140 -3.71 1.83 -13.44
N VAL A 141 -4.51 1.52 -14.46
CA VAL A 141 -5.93 1.20 -14.32
C VAL A 141 -6.13 -0.22 -14.76
N ARG A 142 -6.49 -1.12 -13.84
CA ARG A 142 -6.66 -2.54 -14.19
C ARG A 142 -8.05 -2.75 -14.79
N THR A 143 -8.11 -3.10 -16.08
CA THR A 143 -9.38 -3.39 -16.77
C THR A 143 -9.62 -4.89 -16.92
N HIS A 144 -8.57 -5.71 -16.82
CA HIS A 144 -8.63 -7.15 -17.00
C HIS A 144 -7.87 -7.91 -15.92
N THR A 145 -8.30 -9.14 -15.63
CA THR A 145 -7.56 -10.08 -14.78
C THR A 145 -6.28 -10.54 -15.47
N MET A 146 -5.41 -11.21 -14.70
CA MET A 146 -4.21 -11.86 -15.25
C MET A 146 -4.50 -12.90 -16.32
N ARG A 147 -5.70 -13.50 -16.32
CA ARG A 147 -6.17 -14.46 -17.31
C ARG A 147 -6.85 -13.79 -18.51
N GLY A 148 -6.92 -12.46 -18.53
CA GLY A 148 -7.54 -11.70 -19.61
C GLY A 148 -9.06 -11.58 -19.53
N VAL A 149 -9.67 -11.88 -18.38
CA VAL A 149 -11.12 -11.70 -18.18
C VAL A 149 -11.41 -10.23 -17.85
N PRO A 150 -12.41 -9.57 -18.47
CA PRO A 150 -12.80 -8.20 -18.13
C PRO A 150 -13.28 -8.07 -16.68
N ILE A 151 -12.86 -7.00 -15.99
CA ILE A 151 -13.27 -6.70 -14.62
C ILE A 151 -14.61 -5.96 -14.60
N PHE A 152 -14.73 -4.94 -15.45
CA PHE A 152 -15.92 -4.09 -15.53
C PHE A 152 -17.00 -4.72 -16.42
N ALA A 153 -18.26 -4.42 -16.14
CA ALA A 153 -19.43 -4.89 -16.88
C ALA A 153 -19.41 -4.44 -18.34
N ARG A 154 -18.82 -3.26 -18.60
CA ARG A 154 -18.47 -2.76 -19.92
C ARG A 154 -17.02 -2.27 -19.96
N PRO A 155 -16.39 -2.21 -21.14
CA PRO A 155 -15.08 -1.59 -21.32
C PRO A 155 -15.06 -0.14 -20.84
N LEU A 156 -13.92 0.28 -20.30
CA LEU A 156 -13.66 1.69 -20.00
C LEU A 156 -13.16 2.38 -21.26
N THR A 157 -13.76 3.53 -21.57
CA THR A 157 -13.30 4.42 -22.63
C THR A 157 -11.99 5.11 -22.20
N PRO A 158 -11.17 5.59 -23.16
CA PRO A 158 -9.99 6.40 -22.84
C PRO A 158 -10.30 7.63 -21.97
N GLY A 159 -11.46 8.28 -22.20
CA GLY A 159 -11.89 9.44 -21.41
C GLY A 159 -12.19 9.10 -19.95
N GLU A 160 -12.81 7.95 -19.69
CA GLU A 160 -13.08 7.49 -18.30
C GLU A 160 -11.79 7.12 -17.57
N VAL A 161 -10.83 6.53 -18.27
CA VAL A 161 -9.51 6.23 -17.70
C VAL A 161 -8.76 7.52 -17.36
N GLU A 162 -8.72 8.48 -18.28
CA GLU A 162 -8.07 9.77 -18.06
C GLU A 162 -8.70 10.53 -16.90
N GLU A 163 -10.04 10.54 -16.79
CA GLU A 163 -10.73 11.18 -15.67
C GLU A 163 -10.38 10.53 -14.32
N ARG A 164 -10.25 9.20 -14.27
CA ARG A 164 -9.76 8.49 -13.06
C ARG A 164 -8.33 8.89 -12.71
N LEU A 165 -7.44 8.97 -13.71
CA LEU A 165 -6.05 9.38 -13.51
C LEU A 165 -5.97 10.82 -12.98
N ARG A 166 -6.74 11.74 -13.57
CA ARG A 166 -6.82 13.14 -13.12
C ARG A 166 -7.32 13.29 -11.69
N ARG A 167 -8.25 12.43 -11.26
CA ARG A 167 -8.84 12.46 -9.91
C ARG A 167 -7.98 11.75 -8.84
N LEU A 168 -7.20 10.75 -9.22
CA LEU A 168 -6.54 9.85 -8.27
C LEU A 168 -5.01 9.79 -8.45
N TYR A 169 -4.53 9.66 -9.68
CA TYR A 169 -3.09 9.62 -9.92
C TYR A 169 -2.45 10.99 -9.73
N ASP A 170 -2.95 12.00 -10.44
CA ASP A 170 -2.31 13.30 -10.52
C ASP A 170 -2.26 14.02 -9.15
N PRO A 171 -3.31 13.98 -8.29
CA PRO A 171 -3.24 14.58 -6.96
C PRO A 171 -2.25 13.86 -6.03
N TYR A 172 -2.07 12.54 -6.18
CA TYR A 172 -1.07 11.79 -5.42
C TYR A 172 0.35 12.26 -5.77
N TYR A 173 0.65 12.40 -7.06
CA TYR A 173 1.96 12.87 -7.52
C TYR A 173 2.18 14.35 -7.20
N ALA A 174 1.16 15.21 -7.32
CA ALA A 174 1.26 16.60 -6.91
C ALA A 174 1.56 16.73 -5.39
N ALA A 175 0.99 15.85 -4.57
CA ALA A 175 1.32 15.79 -3.15
C ALA A 175 2.78 15.35 -2.92
N LEU A 176 3.24 14.30 -3.61
CA LEU A 176 4.65 13.86 -3.54
C LEU A 176 5.62 14.97 -3.93
N ASP A 177 5.37 15.66 -5.06
CA ASP A 177 6.19 16.77 -5.54
C ASP A 177 6.28 17.89 -4.48
N ARG A 178 5.13 18.34 -3.96
CA ARG A 178 5.06 19.39 -2.94
C ARG A 178 5.75 18.99 -1.64
N LEU A 179 5.51 17.78 -1.16
CA LEU A 179 6.06 17.28 0.10
C LEU A 179 7.57 17.10 0.01
N LEU A 180 8.07 16.46 -1.05
CA LEU A 180 9.51 16.26 -1.25
C LEU A 180 10.24 17.60 -1.43
N ALA A 181 9.66 18.55 -2.17
CA ALA A 181 10.23 19.89 -2.30
C ALA A 181 10.30 20.61 -0.93
N GLY A 182 9.24 20.52 -0.12
CA GLY A 182 9.21 21.08 1.23
C GLY A 182 10.25 20.45 2.16
N LEU A 183 10.42 19.13 2.11
CA LEU A 183 11.46 18.43 2.87
C LEU A 183 12.86 18.85 2.38
N HIS A 184 13.08 18.89 1.07
CA HIS A 184 14.37 19.31 0.52
C HIS A 184 14.71 20.75 0.95
N ALA A 185 13.75 21.69 0.92
CA ALA A 185 13.97 23.07 1.34
C ALA A 185 14.36 23.19 2.83
N ALA A 186 13.76 22.36 3.69
CA ALA A 186 14.00 22.43 5.14
C ALA A 186 15.27 21.68 5.61
N TRP A 187 15.69 20.61 4.91
CA TRP A 187 16.81 19.76 5.35
C TRP A 187 17.96 19.64 4.34
N GLY A 188 17.86 20.28 3.16
CA GLY A 188 18.86 20.19 2.07
C GLY A 188 18.90 18.83 1.35
N HIS A 189 18.00 17.92 1.71
CA HIS A 189 17.81 16.59 1.13
C HIS A 189 16.42 16.07 1.55
N ALA A 190 15.95 15.02 0.88
CA ALA A 190 14.76 14.27 1.30
C ALA A 190 15.00 12.76 1.21
N ILE A 191 14.34 12.01 2.08
CA ILE A 191 14.32 10.55 2.06
C ILE A 191 12.89 10.10 1.80
N LEU A 192 12.70 9.30 0.76
CA LEU A 192 11.42 8.71 0.41
C LEU A 192 11.44 7.20 0.71
N LEU A 193 10.67 6.79 1.71
CA LEU A 193 10.41 5.40 2.03
C LEU A 193 9.06 5.01 1.43
N ASP A 194 9.06 4.22 0.36
CA ASP A 194 7.84 3.70 -0.26
C ASP A 194 7.50 2.35 0.38
N GLY A 195 6.49 2.33 1.26
CA GLY A 195 6.15 1.19 2.10
C GLY A 195 5.07 0.30 1.49
N HIS A 196 5.33 -1.00 1.46
CA HIS A 196 4.46 -2.03 0.88
C HIS A 196 4.43 -3.28 1.75
N THR A 197 3.31 -4.00 1.70
CA THR A 197 3.22 -5.36 2.25
C THR A 197 2.99 -6.34 1.11
N GLY A 198 4.08 -6.90 0.59
CA GLY A 198 4.06 -7.68 -0.62
C GLY A 198 3.34 -9.02 -0.48
N SER A 199 2.79 -9.48 -1.60
CA SER A 199 2.04 -10.74 -1.69
C SER A 199 2.91 -11.95 -1.29
N PRO A 200 2.45 -12.81 -0.35
CA PRO A 200 3.19 -14.00 0.07
C PRO A 200 3.52 -14.94 -1.09
N ARG A 201 2.58 -15.07 -2.04
CA ARG A 201 2.76 -15.90 -3.23
C ARG A 201 3.92 -15.45 -4.11
N ARG A 202 4.18 -14.14 -4.19
CA ARG A 202 5.20 -13.57 -5.07
C ARG A 202 6.54 -13.40 -4.35
N MET A 203 6.52 -13.01 -3.09
CA MET A 203 7.72 -12.91 -2.26
C MET A 203 8.27 -14.29 -1.87
N ARG A 204 7.44 -15.34 -1.91
CA ARG A 204 7.81 -16.69 -1.46
C ARG A 204 8.32 -16.63 -0.02
N ASP A 205 9.53 -17.09 0.23
CA ASP A 205 10.13 -17.17 1.56
C ASP A 205 10.87 -15.88 1.96
N HIS A 206 11.02 -14.91 1.04
CA HIS A 206 11.65 -13.63 1.37
C HIS A 206 10.80 -12.87 2.38
N GLN A 207 11.39 -12.52 3.54
CA GLN A 207 10.69 -11.82 4.62
C GLN A 207 10.63 -10.31 4.39
N VAL A 208 11.78 -9.71 4.08
CA VAL A 208 11.91 -8.27 3.82
C VAL A 208 12.71 -8.07 2.54
N ILE A 209 12.21 -7.25 1.62
CA ILE A 209 12.92 -6.88 0.39
C ILE A 209 13.06 -5.36 0.33
N ILE A 210 14.28 -4.90 0.06
CA ILE A 210 14.59 -3.49 -0.19
C ILE A 210 14.82 -3.29 -1.70
N GLY A 211 13.99 -2.45 -2.32
CA GLY A 211 14.10 -2.09 -3.74
C GLY A 211 14.76 -0.72 -3.92
N THR A 212 15.87 -0.66 -4.65
CA THR A 212 16.64 0.58 -4.89
C THR A 212 16.88 0.87 -6.38
N CYS A 213 16.10 0.23 -7.23
CA CYS A 213 16.29 0.11 -8.68
C CYS A 213 17.77 -0.17 -9.01
N HIS A 214 18.32 -1.22 -8.37
CA HIS A 214 19.73 -1.60 -8.47
C HIS A 214 20.70 -0.46 -8.10
N ALA A 215 20.51 0.12 -6.92
CA ALA A 215 21.32 1.19 -6.34
C ALA A 215 21.28 2.55 -7.07
N SER A 216 20.29 2.78 -7.95
CA SER A 216 20.14 4.04 -8.66
C SER A 216 19.33 5.10 -7.89
N THR A 217 18.46 4.69 -6.95
CA THR A 217 17.50 5.59 -6.30
C THR A 217 17.95 6.13 -4.94
N CYS A 218 18.94 5.50 -4.29
CA CYS A 218 19.51 5.98 -3.04
C CYS A 218 21.00 5.62 -2.92
N ALA A 219 21.74 6.34 -2.07
CA ALA A 219 23.09 5.94 -1.69
C ALA A 219 23.10 4.59 -0.94
N PRO A 220 24.15 3.75 -1.08
CA PRO A 220 24.24 2.43 -0.43
C PRO A 220 24.10 2.47 1.10
N ALA A 221 24.59 3.53 1.75
CA ALA A 221 24.48 3.70 3.20
C ALA A 221 23.02 3.76 3.68
N VAL A 222 22.11 4.25 2.84
CA VAL A 222 20.68 4.37 3.17
C VAL A 222 20.02 2.99 3.20
N SER A 223 20.18 2.18 2.15
CA SER A 223 19.62 0.81 2.13
C SER A 223 20.29 -0.08 3.18
N ALA A 224 21.60 0.06 3.38
CA ALA A 224 22.33 -0.68 4.41
C ALA A 224 21.83 -0.36 5.83
N ALA A 225 21.50 0.90 6.13
CA ALA A 225 20.94 1.27 7.43
C ALA A 225 19.58 0.61 7.68
N VAL A 226 18.70 0.58 6.67
CA VAL A 226 17.40 -0.13 6.77
C VAL A 226 17.61 -1.62 6.97
N ALA A 227 18.47 -2.25 6.16
CA ALA A 227 18.76 -3.67 6.26
C ALA A 227 19.35 -4.05 7.64
N ALA A 228 20.24 -3.21 8.18
CA ALA A 228 20.85 -3.43 9.50
C ALA A 228 19.83 -3.40 10.64
N VAL A 229 18.83 -2.51 10.58
CA VAL A 229 17.73 -2.48 11.55
C VAL A 229 16.95 -3.79 11.50
N PHE A 230 16.43 -4.16 10.33
CA PHE A 230 15.61 -5.37 10.20
C PHE A 230 16.37 -6.66 10.57
N ARG A 231 17.65 -6.79 10.16
CA ARG A 231 18.49 -7.94 10.54
C ARG A 231 18.71 -8.04 12.04
N ARG A 232 18.89 -6.91 12.74
CA ARG A 232 19.05 -6.88 14.21
C ARG A 232 17.79 -7.36 14.93
N HIS A 233 16.60 -7.15 14.35
CA HIS A 233 15.33 -7.69 14.85
C HIS A 233 15.04 -9.12 14.38
N GLY A 234 16.00 -9.77 13.71
CA GLY A 234 15.96 -11.18 13.34
C GLY A 234 15.28 -11.49 12.01
N PHE A 235 15.09 -10.50 11.13
CA PHE A 235 14.52 -10.73 9.79
C PHE A 235 15.59 -11.04 8.74
N GLU A 236 15.24 -11.92 7.81
CA GLU A 236 15.98 -12.09 6.56
C GLU A 236 15.68 -10.91 5.62
N VAL A 237 16.75 -10.25 5.16
CA VAL A 237 16.66 -9.06 4.33
C VAL A 237 17.39 -9.28 3.01
N HIS A 238 16.64 -9.12 1.92
CA HIS A 238 17.13 -9.19 0.55
C HIS A 238 17.06 -7.82 -0.12
N GLU A 239 17.81 -7.66 -1.20
CA GLU A 239 17.77 -6.44 -2.00
C GLU A 239 17.46 -6.79 -3.46
N ASN A 240 16.61 -5.97 -4.09
CA ASN A 240 16.36 -6.00 -5.53
C ASN A 240 16.01 -7.40 -6.10
N VAL A 241 15.22 -8.18 -5.36
CA VAL A 241 14.68 -9.45 -5.84
C VAL A 241 13.80 -9.20 -7.08
N SER A 242 13.83 -10.11 -8.05
CA SER A 242 13.04 -9.97 -9.29
C SER A 242 11.55 -9.71 -9.00
N GLY A 243 11.02 -8.62 -9.56
CA GLY A 243 9.65 -8.12 -9.32
C GLY A 243 9.52 -7.13 -8.15
N TYR A 244 10.56 -6.96 -7.34
CA TYR A 244 10.64 -6.11 -6.15
C TYR A 244 11.93 -5.28 -6.14
N THR A 245 12.32 -4.76 -7.31
CA THR A 245 13.52 -3.93 -7.46
C THR A 245 13.27 -2.46 -7.14
N GLY A 246 12.03 -2.04 -6.96
CA GLY A 246 11.61 -0.65 -6.79
C GLY A 246 10.60 -0.24 -7.85
N GLY A 247 9.45 0.28 -7.41
CA GLY A 247 8.33 0.69 -8.23
C GLY A 247 8.49 2.06 -8.87
N ASN A 248 7.42 2.54 -9.50
CA ASN A 248 7.43 3.78 -10.26
C ASN A 248 7.76 5.00 -9.39
N ILE A 249 7.25 5.04 -8.16
CA ILE A 249 7.45 6.17 -7.26
C ILE A 249 8.95 6.32 -6.95
N VAL A 250 9.59 5.25 -6.47
CA VAL A 250 11.02 5.33 -6.11
C VAL A 250 11.90 5.54 -7.33
N ALA A 251 11.57 4.95 -8.48
CA ALA A 251 12.30 5.15 -9.73
C ALA A 251 12.21 6.60 -10.25
N ARG A 252 11.06 7.26 -10.07
CA ARG A 252 10.84 8.65 -10.48
C ARG A 252 11.59 9.62 -9.59
N TYR A 253 11.41 9.50 -8.28
CA TYR A 253 11.87 10.49 -7.31
C TYR A 253 13.29 10.23 -6.79
N GLY A 254 13.77 8.99 -6.85
CA GLY A 254 15.11 8.62 -6.42
C GLY A 254 16.19 9.23 -7.32
N ARG A 255 16.71 10.39 -6.90
CA ARG A 255 17.71 11.18 -7.63
C ARG A 255 18.78 11.69 -6.65
N PRO A 256 19.53 10.79 -5.98
CA PRO A 256 20.38 11.15 -4.86
C PRO A 256 21.53 12.09 -5.26
N ARG A 257 22.02 12.01 -6.50
CA ARG A 257 23.13 12.85 -7.00
C ARG A 257 22.69 14.24 -7.46
N THR A 258 21.53 14.35 -8.12
CA THR A 258 21.11 15.60 -8.78
C THR A 258 20.12 16.40 -7.95
N HIS A 259 19.18 15.74 -7.27
CA HIS A 259 18.13 16.40 -6.46
C HIS A 259 18.24 16.07 -4.97
N ARG A 260 19.26 15.32 -4.55
CA ARG A 260 19.47 14.90 -3.14
C ARG A 260 18.22 14.24 -2.53
N VAL A 261 17.46 13.53 -3.36
CA VAL A 261 16.34 12.69 -2.93
C VAL A 261 16.77 11.23 -2.96
N HIS A 262 16.77 10.60 -1.79
CA HIS A 262 17.09 9.19 -1.62
C HIS A 262 15.78 8.41 -1.50
N ALA A 263 15.48 7.54 -2.45
CA ALA A 263 14.25 6.75 -2.44
C ALA A 263 14.54 5.25 -2.37
N LEU A 264 13.79 4.53 -1.54
CA LEU A 264 13.80 3.07 -1.50
C LEU A 264 12.41 2.53 -1.24
N GLN A 265 12.14 1.36 -1.82
CA GLN A 265 10.93 0.59 -1.58
C GLN A 265 11.21 -0.43 -0.48
N LEU A 266 10.31 -0.54 0.50
CA LEU A 266 10.38 -1.52 1.56
C LEU A 266 9.17 -2.44 1.48
N GLU A 267 9.43 -3.70 1.14
CA GLU A 267 8.42 -4.75 1.00
C GLU A 267 8.49 -5.68 2.21
N ILE A 268 7.41 -5.75 2.96
CA ILE A 268 7.24 -6.69 4.07
C ILE A 268 6.34 -7.83 3.58
N ASN A 269 6.79 -9.08 3.71
CA ASN A 269 5.96 -10.21 3.31
C ASN A 269 4.71 -10.28 4.18
N ALA A 270 3.52 -10.18 3.56
CA ALA A 270 2.27 -10.12 4.31
C ALA A 270 1.98 -11.39 5.12
N SER A 271 2.65 -12.52 4.83
CA SER A 271 2.52 -13.74 5.66
C SER A 271 3.04 -13.55 7.08
N LEU A 272 3.97 -12.60 7.29
CA LEU A 272 4.45 -12.24 8.62
C LEU A 272 3.39 -11.52 9.45
N LEU A 273 2.39 -10.94 8.79
CA LEU A 273 1.36 -10.08 9.39
C LEU A 273 0.05 -10.81 9.62
N MET A 274 -0.13 -12.00 9.06
CA MET A 274 -1.37 -12.77 9.13
C MET A 274 -1.27 -13.84 10.22
N ALA A 275 -2.30 -13.93 11.07
CA ALA A 275 -2.48 -15.07 11.97
C ALA A 275 -3.37 -16.16 11.33
N ASP A 276 -4.32 -15.74 10.49
CA ASP A 276 -5.19 -16.65 9.75
C ASP A 276 -4.41 -17.57 8.79
N SER A 277 -4.92 -18.79 8.60
CA SER A 277 -4.54 -19.60 7.44
C SER A 277 -4.98 -18.92 6.14
N ARG A 278 -4.46 -19.37 5.00
CA ARG A 278 -4.87 -18.81 3.70
C ARG A 278 -6.36 -19.03 3.44
N GLU A 279 -6.88 -20.18 3.83
CA GLU A 279 -8.28 -20.55 3.70
C GLU A 279 -9.17 -19.66 4.57
N ASP A 280 -8.79 -19.43 5.83
CA ASP A 280 -9.52 -18.57 6.77
C ASP A 280 -9.47 -17.11 6.32
N PHE A 281 -8.32 -16.63 5.84
CA PHE A 281 -8.19 -15.30 5.26
C PHE A 281 -9.20 -15.09 4.12
N ILE A 282 -9.29 -16.03 3.18
CA ILE A 282 -10.22 -15.94 2.05
C ILE A 282 -11.67 -15.94 2.56
N ALA A 283 -11.99 -16.83 3.51
CA ALA A 283 -13.33 -16.92 4.07
C ALA A 283 -13.76 -15.60 4.73
N ARG A 284 -12.92 -15.02 5.60
CA ARG A 284 -13.20 -13.75 6.29
C ARG A 284 -13.35 -12.59 5.32
N VAL A 285 -12.40 -12.41 4.39
CA VAL A 285 -12.48 -11.35 3.38
C VAL A 285 -13.74 -11.47 2.53
N SER A 286 -14.14 -12.70 2.19
CA SER A 286 -15.37 -12.94 1.40
C SER A 286 -16.64 -12.56 2.17
N LEU A 287 -16.60 -12.58 3.50
CA LEU A 287 -17.67 -12.12 4.39
C LEU A 287 -17.59 -10.62 4.70
N GLY A 288 -16.61 -9.91 4.15
CA GLY A 288 -16.34 -8.50 4.49
C GLY A 288 -15.70 -8.30 5.86
N GLU A 289 -15.26 -9.39 6.50
CA GLU A 289 -14.56 -9.35 7.79
C GLU A 289 -13.08 -9.00 7.60
N ARG A 290 -12.48 -8.39 8.63
CA ARG A 290 -11.04 -8.14 8.67
C ARG A 290 -10.31 -9.41 9.11
N PRO A 291 -9.27 -9.85 8.38
CA PRO A 291 -8.42 -10.96 8.80
C PRO A 291 -7.72 -10.71 10.13
N GLU A 292 -7.45 -11.79 10.86
CA GLU A 292 -6.71 -11.78 12.11
C GLU A 292 -5.22 -11.53 11.86
N ARG A 293 -4.63 -10.69 12.71
CA ARG A 293 -3.28 -10.19 12.55
C ARG A 293 -2.32 -10.87 13.51
N ALA A 294 -1.12 -11.16 13.05
CA ALA A 294 -0.04 -11.63 13.90
C ALA A 294 0.53 -10.46 14.73
N GLU A 295 -0.16 -10.09 15.82
CA GLU A 295 0.12 -8.88 16.62
C GLU A 295 1.59 -8.76 17.07
N GLU A 296 2.22 -9.86 17.49
CA GLU A 296 3.62 -9.84 17.92
C GLU A 296 4.58 -9.47 16.78
N ASN A 297 4.36 -10.02 15.58
CA ASN A 297 5.16 -9.71 14.40
C ASN A 297 4.91 -8.29 13.91
N VAL A 298 3.66 -7.83 13.94
CA VAL A 298 3.29 -6.45 13.60
C VAL A 298 4.01 -5.48 14.54
N ALA A 299 3.94 -5.71 15.85
CA ALA A 299 4.65 -4.89 16.83
C ALA A 299 6.17 -4.90 16.60
N ARG A 300 6.75 -6.06 16.26
CA ARG A 300 8.19 -6.17 15.95
C ARG A 300 8.57 -5.39 14.69
N ILE A 301 7.79 -5.47 13.63
CA ILE A 301 8.03 -4.73 12.39
C ILE A 301 7.85 -3.22 12.62
N ARG A 302 6.84 -2.82 13.41
CA ARG A 302 6.65 -1.42 13.79
C ARG A 302 7.85 -0.86 14.56
N ARG A 303 8.45 -1.63 15.49
CA ARG A 303 9.71 -1.24 16.14
C ARG A 303 10.85 -1.06 15.13
N CYS A 304 10.96 -1.95 14.14
CA CYS A 304 11.93 -1.78 13.05
C CYS A 304 11.70 -0.48 12.28
N LEU A 305 10.45 -0.17 11.91
CA LEU A 305 10.11 1.04 11.17
C LEU A 305 10.44 2.30 11.99
N GLN A 306 10.13 2.32 13.28
CA GLN A 306 10.46 3.43 14.19
C GLN A 306 11.98 3.64 14.29
N GLU A 307 12.76 2.57 14.45
CA GLU A 307 14.23 2.65 14.44
C GLU A 307 14.79 3.10 13.09
N VAL A 308 14.21 2.61 11.97
CA VAL A 308 14.55 3.06 10.61
C VAL A 308 14.40 4.57 10.49
N LEU A 309 13.26 5.12 10.94
CA LEU A 309 13.04 6.58 10.90
C LEU A 309 14.06 7.35 11.73
N ALA A 310 14.52 6.78 12.86
CA ALA A 310 15.53 7.41 13.70
C ALA A 310 16.93 7.42 13.05
N VAL A 311 17.32 6.37 12.32
CA VAL A 311 18.70 6.23 11.79
C VAL A 311 18.88 6.80 10.38
N LEU A 312 17.82 6.84 9.58
CA LEU A 312 17.89 7.24 8.17
C LEU A 312 18.47 8.65 7.92
N PRO A 313 18.12 9.70 8.69
CA PRO A 313 18.66 11.04 8.45
C PRO A 313 20.18 11.11 8.62
N ALA A 314 20.75 10.29 9.50
CA ALA A 314 22.20 10.21 9.68
C ALA A 314 22.89 9.48 8.52
N ALA A 315 22.25 8.44 7.96
CA ALA A 315 22.79 7.64 6.87
C ALA A 315 22.99 8.46 5.57
N VAL A 316 22.22 9.53 5.36
CA VAL A 316 22.36 10.42 4.19
C VAL A 316 23.51 11.42 4.34
N ARG A 317 23.83 11.87 5.57
CA ARG A 317 24.85 12.89 5.81
C ARG A 317 26.29 12.39 5.66
N GLY A 318 26.50 11.06 5.70
CA GLY A 318 27.83 10.44 5.70
C GLY A 318 28.66 10.79 6.96
N PRO A 319 29.82 10.13 7.17
CA PRO A 319 30.65 10.34 8.35
C PRO A 319 31.29 11.75 8.46
N SER A 320 31.23 12.58 7.41
CA SER A 320 31.83 13.93 7.38
C SER A 320 30.83 15.08 7.54
N GLY A 321 29.53 14.81 7.68
CA GLY A 321 28.48 15.82 7.75
C GLY A 321 28.27 16.49 9.10
N ARG A 322 29.33 16.98 9.78
CA ARG A 322 29.17 18.00 10.83
C ARG A 322 28.98 19.35 10.15
N HIS A 323 27.75 19.71 9.83
CA HIS A 323 27.42 21.12 9.68
C HIS A 323 27.38 21.74 11.08
N SER A 324 28.33 22.63 11.37
CA SER A 324 28.19 23.59 12.45
C SER A 324 26.84 24.31 12.29
N PRO A 325 26.14 24.63 13.39
CA PRO A 325 25.00 25.52 13.30
C PRO A 325 25.52 26.85 12.74
N VAL A 326 24.96 27.27 11.61
CA VAL A 326 25.13 28.66 11.17
C VAL A 326 24.41 29.50 12.20
N ASP A 327 25.20 30.28 12.95
CA ASP A 327 24.72 31.26 13.91
C ASP A 327 23.68 32.16 13.26
N ALA A 328 22.49 32.21 13.85
CA ALA A 328 21.55 33.28 13.63
C ALA A 328 22.14 34.57 14.22
N ARG A 329 22.48 35.52 13.36
CA ARG A 329 22.57 36.94 13.67
C ARG A 329 21.65 37.69 12.74
#